data_AF-A0A970U4F5-F1
#
_entry.id   AF-A0A970U4F5-F1
#
_cell.length_a   1.000
_cell.length_b   1.000
_cell.length_c   1.000
_cell.angle_alpha   90.00
_cell.angle_beta   90.00
_cell.angle_gamma   90.00
#
_symmetry.space_group_name_H-M   'P 1'
#
loop_
_entity.id
_entity.type
_entity.pdbx_description
1 polymer ?
#
loop_
_entity_poly.entity_id
_entity_poly.type
_entity_poly.pdbx_seq_one_letter_code
_entity_poly.pdbx_strand_id
1 'polypeptide(L)' 'MQTERIIKKVKPATGTYGKLAKMFVVNRKTVSFAINGKSNTDLAKKIRKAAVEMGGDPIYE' A
#
# COMPACT_ATOMS: atom_id res chain seq x y z
N MET A 1 4.69 0.87 25.69
CA MET A 1 5.07 1.24 24.30
C MET A 1 4.07 0.59 23.37
N GLN A 2 3.16 1.36 22.77
CA GLN A 2 2.28 0.82 21.72
C GLN A 2 3.17 0.55 20.51
N THR A 3 3.40 -0.72 20.19
CA THR A 3 3.98 -1.11 18.91
C THR A 3 3.03 -0.61 17.83
N GLU A 4 3.40 0.46 17.14
CA GLU A 4 2.67 0.89 15.95
C GLU A 4 2.63 -0.30 14.99
N ARG A 5 1.44 -0.83 14.73
CA ARG A 5 1.28 -1.92 13.77
C ARG A 5 1.60 -1.37 12.38
N ILE A 6 2.82 -1.59 11.93
CA ILE A 6 3.25 -1.15 10.59
C ILE A 6 2.57 -2.06 9.57
N ILE A 7 1.84 -1.47 8.63
CA ILE A 7 1.25 -2.22 7.51
C ILE A 7 2.42 -2.74 6.66
N LYS A 8 2.72 -4.03 6.73
CA LYS A 8 3.79 -4.66 5.95
C LYS A 8 3.34 -4.84 4.51
N LYS A 9 2.16 -5.42 4.32
CA LYS A 9 1.58 -5.73 3.00
C LYS A 9 0.09 -5.40 3.01
N VAL A 10 -0.48 -5.19 1.82
CA VAL A 10 -1.93 -5.09 1.63
C VAL A 10 -2.35 -6.08 0.56
N LYS A 11 -3.50 -6.74 0.71
CA LYS A 11 -4.17 -7.48 -0.37
C LYS A 11 -5.25 -6.55 -0.94
N PRO A 12 -4.98 -5.84 -2.04
CA PRO A 12 -5.93 -4.89 -2.59
C PRO A 12 -7.01 -5.61 -3.40
N ALA A 13 -8.20 -5.00 -3.46
CA ALA A 13 -9.25 -5.43 -4.39
C ALA A 13 -8.83 -5.27 -5.87
N THR A 14 -9.51 -5.98 -6.76
CA THR A 14 -9.27 -5.92 -8.21
C THR A 14 -9.40 -4.49 -8.73
N GLY A 15 -8.40 -4.03 -9.51
CA GLY A 15 -8.38 -2.68 -10.10
C GLY A 15 -7.78 -1.59 -9.21
N THR A 16 -7.54 -1.85 -7.91
CA THR A 16 -6.99 -0.87 -6.96
C THR A 16 -5.57 -0.42 -7.32
N TYR A 17 -4.74 -1.30 -7.91
CA TYR A 17 -3.40 -0.93 -8.42
C TYR A 17 -3.44 0.22 -9.43
N GLY A 18 -4.40 0.20 -10.35
CA GLY A 18 -4.54 1.25 -11.37
C GLY A 18 -5.02 2.58 -10.77
N LYS A 19 -5.93 2.53 -9.80
CA LYS A 19 -6.42 3.72 -9.11
C LYS A 19 -5.33 4.38 -8.27
N LEU A 20 -4.57 3.60 -7.50
CA LEU A 20 -3.44 4.09 -6.71
C LEU A 20 -2.32 4.65 -7.59
N ALA A 21 -2.01 4.00 -8.71
CA ALA A 21 -1.00 4.49 -9.65
C ALA A 21 -1.36 5.91 -10.17
N LYS A 22 -2.63 6.13 -10.52
CA LYS A 22 -3.14 7.44 -10.94
C LYS A 22 -3.13 8.45 -9.78
N MET A 23 -3.60 8.04 -8.59
CA MET A 23 -3.72 8.91 -7.42
C MET A 23 -2.37 9.46 -6.95
N PHE A 24 -1.32 8.63 -6.99
CA PHE A 24 0.01 9.00 -6.55
C PHE A 24 0.93 9.44 -7.70
N VAL A 25 0.42 9.49 -8.95
CA VAL A 25 1.20 9.82 -10.16
C VAL A 25 2.48 8.97 -10.25
N VAL A 26 2.34 7.66 -10.03
CA VAL A 26 3.43 6.68 -10.09
C VAL A 26 3.11 5.55 -11.04
N ASN A 27 4.14 4.83 -11.47
CA ASN A 27 3.94 3.62 -12.25
C ASN A 27 3.30 2.49 -11.38
N ARG A 28 2.62 1.54 -12.03
CA ARG A 28 1.99 0.40 -11.34
C ARG A 28 3.01 -0.50 -10.61
N LYS A 29 4.26 -0.54 -11.06
CA LYS A 29 5.33 -1.34 -10.44
C LYS A 29 5.72 -0.78 -9.07
N THR A 30 5.75 0.53 -8.90
CA THR A 30 5.97 1.24 -7.63
C THR A 30 4.84 0.90 -6.65
N VAL A 31 3.59 0.96 -7.11
CA VAL A 31 2.44 0.54 -6.30
C VAL A 31 2.55 -0.93 -5.91
N SER A 32 2.94 -1.81 -6.84
CA SER A 32 3.18 -3.24 -6.56
C SER A 32 4.24 -3.46 -5.49
N PHE A 33 5.35 -2.73 -5.54
CA PHE A 33 6.40 -2.83 -4.54
C PHE A 33 5.95 -2.30 -3.17
N ALA A 34 5.23 -1.19 -3.13
CA ALA A 34 4.67 -0.65 -1.90
C ALA A 34 3.66 -1.60 -1.26
N ILE A 35 2.68 -2.08 -2.03
CA ILE A 35 1.62 -2.97 -1.55
C ILE A 35 2.17 -4.30 -1.07
N ASN A 36 3.17 -4.86 -1.75
CA ASN A 36 3.79 -6.13 -1.36
C ASN A 36 4.84 -5.99 -0.24
N GLY A 37 5.06 -4.79 0.31
CA GLY A 37 6.05 -4.56 1.36
C GLY A 37 7.50 -4.66 0.90
N LYS A 38 7.77 -4.60 -0.41
CA LYS A 38 9.13 -4.62 -0.97
C LYS A 38 9.85 -3.26 -0.83
N SER A 39 9.13 -2.21 -0.47
CA SER A 39 9.67 -0.88 -0.23
C SER A 39 9.07 -0.30 1.06
N ASN A 40 9.90 0.37 1.87
CA ASN A 40 9.48 0.97 3.14
C ASN A 40 9.60 2.50 3.17
N THR A 41 9.62 3.14 2.00
CA THR A 41 9.62 4.60 1.89
C THR A 41 8.31 5.20 2.41
N ASP A 42 8.31 6.49 2.75
CA ASP A 42 7.10 7.18 3.20
C ASP A 42 6.00 7.18 2.13
N LEU A 43 6.38 7.22 0.85
CA LEU A 43 5.45 7.02 -0.26
C LEU A 43 4.82 5.62 -0.22
N ALA A 44 5.60 4.57 0.03
CA ALA A 44 5.09 3.21 0.14
C ALA A 44 4.14 3.04 1.34
N LYS A 45 4.40 3.71 2.46
CA LYS A 45 3.49 3.75 3.62
C LYS A 45 2.17 4.44 3.26
N LYS A 46 2.22 5.59 2.57
CA LYS A 46 1.02 6.30 2.08
C LYS A 46 0.20 5.45 1.10
N ILE A 47 0.86 4.77 0.16
CA ILE A 47 0.18 3.87 -0.79
C ILE A 47 -0.50 2.70 -0.05
N ARG A 48 0.17 2.09 0.94
CA ARG A 48 -0.43 1.02 1.76
C ARG A 48 -1.64 1.52 2.53
N LYS A 49 -1.56 2.70 3.16
CA LYS A 49 -2.70 3.30 3.87
C LYS A 49 -3.88 3.57 2.94
N ALA A 50 -3.64 4.19 1.79
CA ALA A 50 -4.69 4.41 0.79
C ALA A 50 -5.27 3.09 0.26
N ALA A 51 -4.46 2.05 0.07
CA ALA A 51 -4.95 0.73 -0.34
C ALA A 51 -5.92 0.11 0.70
N VAL A 52 -5.68 0.35 2.00
CA VAL A 52 -6.58 -0.09 3.08
C VAL A 52 -7.87 0.74 3.10
N GLU A 53 -7.78 2.06 2.96
CA GLU A 53 -8.94 2.95 2.86
C GLU A 53 -9.84 2.61 1.65
N MET A 54 -9.26 2.05 0.59
CA MET A 54 -9.98 1.53 -0.58
C MET A 54 -10.54 0.11 -0.40
N GLY A 55 -10.53 -0.43 0.82
CA GLY A 55 -11.07 -1.74 1.16
C GLY A 55 -10.10 -2.91 0.94
N GLY A 56 -8.79 -2.65 0.88
CA GLY A 56 -7.77 -3.71 0.85
C GLY A 56 -7.45 -4.24 2.24
N ASP A 57 -7.14 -5.54 2.35
CA ASP A 57 -6.84 -6.16 3.64
C ASP A 57 -5.37 -5.94 4.04
N PRO A 58 -5.08 -5.21 5.13
CA PRO A 58 -3.73 -5.04 5.62
C PRO A 58 -3.21 -6.31 6.31
N ILE A 59 -1.93 -6.59 6.08
CA ILE A 59 -1.14 -7.59 6.80
C ILE A 59 -0.07 -6.81 7.57
N TYR A 60 -0.15 -6.90 8.89
CA TYR A 60 0.76 -6.24 9.81
C TYR A 60 1.99 -7.12 10.08
N GLU A 61 3.09 -6.48 10.48
CA GLU A 61 4.27 -7.14 11.07
C GLU A 61 4.15 -7.23 12.59
#